data_AF-A0AAV8Y581-F1
#
_entry.id   AF-A0AAV8Y581-F1
#
_cell.length_a   1.000
_cell.length_b   1.000
_cell.length_c   1.000
_cell.angle_alpha   90.00
_cell.angle_beta   90.00
_cell.angle_gamma   90.00
#
_symmetry.space_group_name_H-M   'P 1'
#
loop_
_entity.id
_entity.type
_entity.pdbx_description
1 polymer ?
#
loop_
_entity_poly.entity_id
_entity_poly.type
_entity_poly.pdbx_seq_one_letter_code
_entity_poly.pdbx_strand_id
1 'polypeptide(L)'
;MASRKKVLCASASFIVIFGLLKNNKKKSRRWWQTTLFKNRNMYSGSLLLKHINAEPKYGMFHNFCRMSATDFEKFVKLAIPPAERLAVTLRFLATGNSYHSLMYTFKISRQCISNFIPEVCDAIIKALKDNVKKVARKSASVFQDTRKTFAEFFKNEGKISWQEQYE
;
A
#
# COMPACT_ATOMS: atom_id res chain seq x y z
N MET A 1 48.37 -0.82 -29.45
CA MET A 1 47.64 -1.01 -28.16
C MET A 1 47.49 0.26 -27.31
N ALA A 2 48.43 1.22 -27.34
CA ALA A 2 48.38 2.43 -26.51
C ALA A 2 47.17 3.36 -26.81
N SER A 3 46.71 3.43 -28.06
CA SER A 3 45.58 4.30 -28.45
C SER A 3 44.25 3.88 -27.84
N ARG A 4 43.95 2.57 -27.77
CA ARG A 4 42.70 2.06 -27.15
C ARG A 4 42.64 2.32 -25.65
N LYS A 5 43.76 2.20 -24.94
CA LYS A 5 43.83 2.50 -23.49
C LYS A 5 43.56 3.99 -23.22
N LYS A 6 44.07 4.89 -24.07
CA LYS A 6 43.81 6.33 -23.98
C LYS A 6 42.34 6.68 -24.21
N VAL A 7 41.70 6.07 -25.20
CA VAL A 7 40.26 6.25 -25.46
C VAL A 7 39.42 5.75 -24.29
N LEU A 8 39.79 4.62 -23.68
CA LEU A 8 39.10 4.04 -22.52
C LEU A 8 39.24 4.93 -21.27
N CYS A 9 40.43 5.47 -21.03
CA CYS A 9 40.64 6.43 -19.95
C CYS A 9 39.82 7.70 -20.18
N ALA A 10 39.82 8.26 -21.39
CA ALA A 10 39.07 9.47 -21.72
C ALA A 10 37.55 9.28 -21.55
N SER A 11 37.01 8.13 -21.98
CA SER A 11 35.58 7.84 -21.81
C SER A 11 35.20 7.63 -20.33
N ALA A 12 36.05 6.95 -19.55
CA ALA A 12 35.85 6.81 -18.11
C ALA A 12 35.90 8.16 -17.39
N SER A 13 36.86 9.02 -17.72
CA SER A 13 36.95 10.39 -17.19
C SER A 13 35.69 11.19 -17.52
N PHE A 14 35.20 11.11 -18.75
CA PHE A 14 33.99 11.82 -19.17
C PHE A 14 32.74 11.35 -18.41
N ILE A 15 32.56 10.04 -18.21
CA ILE A 15 31.40 9.51 -17.45
C ILE A 15 31.44 9.98 -15.99
N VAL A 16 32.62 9.98 -15.37
CA VAL A 16 32.79 10.46 -13.98
C VAL A 16 32.51 11.96 -13.89
N ILE A 17 33.09 12.77 -14.79
CA ILE A 17 32.86 14.22 -14.83
C ILE A 17 31.38 14.52 -15.10
N PHE A 18 30.76 13.85 -16.06
CA PHE A 18 29.35 14.04 -16.37
C PHE A 18 28.45 13.61 -15.21
N GLY A 19 28.79 12.54 -14.49
CA GLY A 19 28.09 12.11 -13.28
C GLY A 19 28.19 13.11 -12.13
N LEU A 20 29.37 13.71 -11.93
CA LEU A 20 29.60 14.77 -10.93
C LEU A 20 28.88 16.07 -11.29
N LEU A 21 28.80 16.40 -12.58
CA LEU A 21 28.11 17.60 -13.08
C LEU A 21 26.58 17.43 -13.13
N LYS A 22 26.07 16.20 -13.23
CA LYS A 22 24.63 15.90 -13.28
C LYS A 22 24.02 15.99 -11.88
N ASN A 23 23.89 17.22 -11.40
CA ASN A 23 23.17 17.56 -10.18
C ASN A 23 21.66 17.40 -10.41
N ASN A 24 21.15 16.16 -10.33
CA ASN A 24 19.72 15.86 -10.38
C ASN A 24 19.02 16.28 -9.07
N LYS A 25 19.21 17.52 -8.62
CA LYS A 25 18.34 18.09 -7.59
C LYS A 25 16.97 18.20 -8.24
N LYS A 26 16.06 17.29 -7.90
CA LYS A 26 14.65 17.37 -8.31
C LYS A 26 14.19 18.79 -7.97
N LYS A 27 13.79 19.56 -8.99
CA LYS A 27 13.28 20.92 -8.77
C LYS A 27 12.17 20.84 -7.73
N SER A 28 12.38 21.48 -6.58
CA SER A 28 11.32 21.61 -5.59
C SER A 28 10.16 22.32 -6.27
N ARG A 29 8.97 21.71 -6.22
CA ARG A 29 7.79 22.33 -6.82
C ARG A 29 7.59 23.68 -6.13
N ARG A 30 7.53 24.77 -6.90
CA ARG A 30 7.31 26.14 -6.39
C ARG A 30 6.14 26.15 -5.39
N TRP A 31 5.09 25.38 -5.69
CA TRP A 31 3.93 25.13 -4.83
C TRP A 31 3.60 23.65 -4.93
N TRP A 32 3.72 22.89 -3.84
CA TRP A 32 3.28 21.49 -3.81
C TRP A 32 1.79 21.34 -3.48
N GLN A 33 1.17 22.40 -2.96
CA GLN A 33 -0.25 22.50 -2.61
C GLN A 33 -0.65 23.98 -2.51
N THR A 34 -1.82 24.36 -3.04
CA THR A 34 -2.38 25.72 -2.92
C THR A 34 -2.96 25.96 -1.53
N THR A 35 -3.11 27.24 -1.14
CA THR A 35 -3.72 27.65 0.14
C THR A 35 -5.14 27.10 0.31
N LEU A 36 -5.91 27.01 -0.77
CA LEU A 36 -7.26 26.42 -0.78
C LEU A 36 -7.25 24.98 -0.25
N PHE A 37 -6.34 24.13 -0.74
CA PHE A 37 -6.25 22.75 -0.26
C PHE A 37 -5.61 22.65 1.13
N LYS A 38 -4.73 23.59 1.52
CA LYS A 38 -4.20 23.64 2.89
C LYS A 38 -5.30 23.92 3.91
N ASN A 39 -6.28 24.74 3.55
CA ASN A 39 -7.40 25.13 4.41
C ASN A 39 -8.59 24.16 4.35
N ARG A 40 -8.41 22.91 3.88
CA ARG A 40 -9.49 21.92 3.75
C ARG A 40 -10.22 21.63 5.07
N ASN A 41 -9.53 21.71 6.21
CA ASN A 41 -10.16 21.54 7.52
C ASN A 41 -10.96 22.76 7.97
N MET A 42 -10.63 23.96 7.48
CA MET A 42 -11.30 25.20 7.84
C MET A 42 -12.58 25.41 7.02
N TYR A 43 -12.54 25.09 5.72
CA TYR A 43 -13.67 25.26 4.79
C TYR A 43 -14.07 23.93 4.14
N SER A 44 -14.23 22.89 4.95
CA SER A 44 -14.52 21.56 4.43
C SER A 44 -15.92 21.49 3.85
N GLY A 45 -16.08 20.91 2.66
CA GLY A 45 -17.40 20.63 2.10
C GLY A 45 -18.26 19.75 3.03
N SER A 46 -17.64 18.93 3.89
CA SER A 46 -18.35 18.16 4.92
C SER A 46 -18.94 19.05 6.03
N LEU A 47 -18.26 20.14 6.40
CA LEU A 47 -18.78 21.12 7.35
C LEU A 47 -19.97 21.88 6.74
N LEU A 48 -19.82 22.31 5.48
CA LEU A 48 -20.92 22.93 4.72
C LEU A 48 -22.14 22.01 4.65
N LEU A 49 -21.96 20.73 4.29
CA LEU A 49 -23.04 19.75 4.24
C LEU A 49 -23.73 19.58 5.60
N LYS A 50 -22.99 19.62 6.71
CA LYS A 50 -23.59 19.59 8.06
C LYS A 50 -24.44 20.84 8.33
N HIS A 51 -23.96 22.02 7.99
CA HIS A 51 -24.72 23.27 8.16
C HIS A 51 -25.99 23.29 7.31
N ILE A 52 -25.88 22.91 6.03
CA ILE A 52 -27.02 22.83 5.12
C ILE A 52 -28.05 21.78 5.61
N ASN A 53 -27.59 20.66 6.17
CA ASN A 53 -28.48 19.63 6.70
C ASN A 53 -29.16 20.06 8.03
N ALA A 54 -28.55 20.96 8.80
CA ALA A 54 -29.14 21.49 10.04
C ALA A 54 -30.33 22.43 9.78
N GLU A 55 -30.45 23.00 8.56
CA GLU A 55 -31.51 23.91 8.16
C GLU A 55 -32.38 23.32 7.04
N PRO A 56 -33.17 22.25 7.30
CA PRO A 56 -33.92 21.54 6.26
C PRO A 56 -35.04 22.38 5.63
N LYS A 57 -35.48 23.47 6.28
CA LYS A 57 -36.60 24.31 5.86
C LYS A 57 -36.44 24.90 4.45
N TYR A 58 -35.21 25.18 4.02
CA TYR A 58 -34.95 25.91 2.78
C TYR A 58 -34.70 25.00 1.56
N GLY A 59 -34.71 23.67 1.72
CA GLY A 59 -34.43 22.73 0.62
C GLY A 59 -33.01 22.84 0.04
N MET A 60 -32.11 23.57 0.71
CA MET A 60 -30.74 23.84 0.25
C MET A 60 -29.94 22.54 0.04
N PHE A 61 -30.16 21.52 0.89
CA PHE A 61 -29.52 20.22 0.76
C PHE A 61 -29.89 19.55 -0.56
N HIS A 62 -31.18 19.56 -0.90
CA HIS A 62 -31.68 18.97 -2.15
C HIS A 62 -31.09 19.68 -3.37
N ASN A 63 -31.02 21.01 -3.35
CA ASN A 63 -30.44 21.77 -4.46
C ASN A 63 -28.93 21.53 -4.61
N PHE A 64 -28.21 21.42 -3.49
CA PHE A 64 -26.77 21.20 -3.46
C PHE A 64 -26.40 19.77 -3.88
N CYS A 65 -26.98 18.75 -3.25
CA CYS A 65 -26.67 17.34 -3.49
C CYS A 65 -27.47 16.71 -4.65
N ARG A 66 -28.48 17.41 -5.19
CA ARG A 66 -29.45 16.87 -6.16
C ARG A 66 -30.14 15.60 -5.64
N MET A 67 -30.33 15.51 -4.32
CA MET A 67 -30.80 14.35 -3.57
C MET A 67 -31.33 14.78 -2.20
N SER A 68 -32.34 14.10 -1.69
CA SER A 68 -32.87 14.35 -0.34
C SER A 68 -31.83 14.00 0.74
N ALA A 69 -31.86 14.72 1.86
CA ALA A 69 -30.97 14.43 2.99
C ALA A 69 -31.15 13.02 3.55
N THR A 70 -32.41 12.55 3.60
CA THR A 70 -32.76 11.22 4.07
C THR A 70 -32.19 10.12 3.18
N ASP A 71 -32.25 10.26 1.86
CA ASP A 71 -31.68 9.28 0.95
C ASP A 71 -30.15 9.29 0.96
N PHE A 72 -29.55 10.48 1.08
CA PHE A 72 -28.11 10.60 1.28
C PHE A 72 -27.64 9.85 2.53
N GLU A 73 -28.32 10.03 3.66
CA GLU A 73 -27.98 9.33 4.91
C GLU A 73 -28.13 7.81 4.79
N LYS A 74 -29.14 7.32 4.05
CA LYS A 74 -29.28 5.89 3.77
C LYS A 74 -28.08 5.36 3.01
N PHE A 75 -27.64 6.04 1.95
CA PHE A 75 -26.46 5.62 1.18
C PHE A 75 -25.18 5.65 2.00
N VAL A 76 -25.00 6.67 2.85
CA VAL A 76 -23.84 6.75 3.74
C VAL A 76 -23.81 5.58 4.74
N LYS A 77 -24.96 5.17 5.28
CA LYS A 77 -25.06 4.03 6.20
C LYS A 77 -24.85 2.68 5.51
N LEU A 78 -25.17 2.56 4.23
CA LEU A 78 -24.92 1.36 3.42
C LEU A 78 -23.47 1.23 2.97
N ALA A 79 -22.70 2.33 3.00
CA ALA A 79 -21.30 2.32 2.61
C ALA A 79 -20.44 1.62 3.67
N ILE A 80 -19.60 0.68 3.22
CA ILE A 80 -18.65 0.00 4.11
C ILE A 80 -17.52 0.98 4.46
N PRO A 81 -17.30 1.28 5.75
CA PRO A 81 -16.29 2.24 6.15
C PRO A 81 -14.89 1.77 5.75
N PRO A 82 -13.95 2.71 5.44
CA PRO A 82 -12.60 2.36 5.02
C PRO A 82 -11.84 1.48 6.02
N ALA A 83 -12.08 1.68 7.32
CA ALA A 83 -11.48 0.88 8.38
C ALA A 83 -11.89 -0.60 8.31
N GLU A 84 -13.16 -0.86 8.00
CA GLU A 84 -13.69 -2.23 7.88
C GLU A 84 -13.20 -2.89 6.59
N ARG A 85 -13.17 -2.16 5.46
CA ARG A 85 -12.56 -2.64 4.21
C ARG A 85 -11.10 -3.05 4.42
N LEU A 86 -10.35 -2.27 5.20
CA LEU A 86 -8.97 -2.58 5.57
C LEU A 86 -8.88 -3.84 6.44
N ALA A 87 -9.70 -3.95 7.48
CA ALA A 87 -9.71 -5.11 8.37
C ALA A 87 -10.02 -6.42 7.62
N VAL A 88 -11.02 -6.41 6.75
CA VAL A 88 -11.38 -7.57 5.90
C VAL A 88 -10.19 -7.97 5.02
N THR A 89 -9.54 -6.99 4.39
CA THR A 89 -8.41 -7.22 3.49
C THR A 89 -7.21 -7.79 4.24
N LEU A 90 -6.88 -7.25 5.43
CA LEU A 90 -5.80 -7.77 6.25
C LEU A 90 -6.10 -9.19 6.73
N ARG A 91 -7.34 -9.49 7.12
CA ARG A 91 -7.75 -10.85 7.49
C ARG A 91 -7.58 -11.80 6.32
N PHE A 92 -8.02 -11.41 5.12
CA PHE A 92 -7.83 -12.17 3.90
C PHE A 92 -6.35 -12.47 3.62
N LEU A 93 -5.47 -11.47 3.71
CA LEU A 93 -4.03 -11.63 3.48
C LEU A 93 -3.35 -12.51 4.55
N ALA A 94 -3.80 -12.44 5.80
CA ALA A 94 -3.22 -13.20 6.90
C ALA A 94 -3.61 -14.68 6.90
N THR A 95 -4.85 -15.02 6.54
CA THR A 95 -5.34 -16.41 6.58
C THR A 95 -5.50 -17.07 5.22
N GLY A 96 -5.62 -16.31 4.14
CA GLY A 96 -5.91 -16.85 2.81
C GLY A 96 -7.33 -17.43 2.67
N ASN A 97 -8.27 -17.06 3.56
CA ASN A 97 -9.64 -17.57 3.51
C ASN A 97 -10.35 -17.19 2.20
N SER A 98 -11.26 -18.03 1.75
CA SER A 98 -12.11 -17.69 0.60
C SER A 98 -13.02 -16.48 0.91
N TYR A 99 -13.39 -15.72 -0.12
CA TYR A 99 -14.34 -14.62 0.03
C TYR A 99 -15.71 -15.07 0.59
N HIS A 100 -16.08 -16.33 0.38
CA HIS A 100 -17.32 -16.89 0.93
C HIS A 100 -17.24 -17.03 2.46
N SER A 101 -16.09 -17.46 2.98
CA SER A 101 -15.86 -17.50 4.44
C SER A 101 -15.89 -16.11 5.05
N LEU A 102 -15.23 -15.13 4.42
CA LEU A 102 -15.21 -13.74 4.88
C LEU A 102 -16.61 -13.09 4.87
N MET A 103 -17.45 -13.44 3.89
CA MET A 103 -18.84 -12.99 3.82
C MET A 103 -19.61 -13.33 5.10
N TYR A 104 -19.47 -14.55 5.63
CA TYR A 104 -20.16 -14.92 6.86
C TYR A 104 -19.59 -14.21 8.10
N THR A 105 -18.27 -14.01 8.16
CA THR A 105 -17.62 -13.33 9.29
C THR A 105 -17.97 -11.86 9.37
N PHE A 106 -17.89 -11.14 8.24
CA PHE A 106 -18.06 -9.69 8.19
C PHE A 106 -19.46 -9.26 7.72
N LYS A 107 -20.33 -10.20 7.34
CA LYS A 107 -21.69 -9.94 6.84
C LYS A 107 -21.72 -9.01 5.61
N ILE A 108 -20.68 -9.10 4.78
CA ILE A 108 -20.55 -8.33 3.52
C ILE A 108 -20.64 -9.29 2.35
N SER A 109 -21.41 -8.94 1.31
CA SER A 109 -21.57 -9.78 0.13
C SER A 109 -20.22 -10.13 -0.53
N ARG A 110 -20.12 -11.36 -1.04
CA ARG A 110 -18.91 -11.85 -1.72
C ARG A 110 -18.49 -10.95 -2.89
N GLN A 111 -19.47 -10.41 -3.62
CA GLN A 111 -19.26 -9.50 -4.75
C GLN A 111 -18.59 -8.21 -4.29
N CYS A 112 -19.07 -7.63 -3.18
CA CYS A 112 -18.50 -6.41 -2.64
C CYS A 112 -17.06 -6.63 -2.15
N ILE A 113 -16.82 -7.72 -1.42
CA ILE A 113 -15.48 -8.14 -0.99
C ILE A 113 -14.53 -8.27 -2.19
N SER A 114 -14.98 -8.95 -3.25
CA SER A 114 -14.19 -9.14 -4.46
C SER A 114 -13.81 -7.83 -5.15
N ASN A 115 -14.67 -6.81 -5.07
CA ASN A 115 -14.42 -5.51 -5.69
C ASN A 115 -13.41 -4.70 -4.87
N PHE A 116 -13.58 -4.63 -3.54
CA PHE A 116 -12.76 -3.72 -2.75
C PHE A 116 -11.41 -4.28 -2.33
N ILE A 117 -11.23 -5.60 -2.20
CA ILE A 117 -9.96 -6.18 -1.76
C ILE A 117 -8.80 -5.74 -2.69
N PRO A 118 -8.92 -5.84 -4.03
CA PRO A 118 -7.89 -5.35 -4.95
C PRO A 118 -7.58 -3.86 -4.75
N GLU A 119 -8.61 -3.01 -4.61
CA GLU A 119 -8.44 -1.57 -4.39
C GLU A 119 -7.66 -1.27 -3.09
N VAL A 120 -7.95 -2.01 -2.01
CA VAL A 120 -7.27 -1.86 -0.72
C VAL A 120 -5.84 -2.37 -0.81
N CYS A 121 -5.60 -3.50 -1.49
CA CYS A 121 -4.25 -4.01 -1.74
C CYS A 121 -3.40 -2.99 -2.50
N ASP A 122 -3.94 -2.37 -3.56
CA ASP A 122 -3.25 -1.31 -4.31
C ASP A 122 -2.94 -0.10 -3.42
N ALA A 123 -3.88 0.30 -2.57
CA ALA A 123 -3.66 1.39 -1.61
C ALA A 123 -2.55 1.06 -0.60
N ILE A 124 -2.51 -0.17 -0.08
CA ILE A 124 -1.46 -0.65 0.83
C ILE A 124 -0.10 -0.64 0.13
N ILE A 125 -0.01 -1.22 -1.08
CA ILE A 125 1.23 -1.24 -1.87
C ILE A 125 1.73 0.17 -2.11
N LYS A 126 0.84 1.09 -2.50
CA LYS A 126 1.18 2.49 -2.73
C LYS A 126 1.68 3.19 -1.47
N ALA A 127 1.06 2.94 -0.31
CA ALA A 127 1.44 3.53 0.96
C ALA A 127 2.77 2.98 1.51
N LEU A 128 3.04 1.69 1.30
CA LEU A 128 4.22 1.02 1.86
C LEU A 128 5.41 0.91 0.89
N LYS A 129 5.24 1.32 -0.38
CA LYS A 129 6.25 1.17 -1.44
C LYS A 129 7.65 1.65 -1.03
N ASP A 130 7.73 2.77 -0.32
CA ASP A 130 9.00 3.38 0.09
C ASP A 130 9.62 2.72 1.33
N ASN A 131 8.83 1.98 2.10
CA ASN A 131 9.26 1.26 3.31
C ASN A 131 9.71 -0.18 3.02
N VAL A 132 9.38 -0.73 1.84
CA VAL A 132 9.75 -2.10 1.47
C VAL A 132 11.13 -2.11 0.83
N LYS A 133 12.13 -2.63 1.57
CA LYS A 133 13.47 -2.89 1.02
C LYS A 133 13.39 -4.06 0.04
N LYS A 134 13.63 -3.80 -1.25
CA LYS A 134 13.81 -4.86 -2.24
C LYS A 134 15.13 -5.58 -1.97
N VAL A 135 15.05 -6.77 -1.38
CA VAL A 135 16.22 -7.64 -1.27
C VAL A 135 16.47 -8.27 -2.64
N ALA A 136 17.72 -8.27 -3.09
CA ALA A 136 18.09 -8.95 -4.32
C ALA A 136 17.71 -10.43 -4.23
N ARG A 137 17.11 -10.97 -5.29
CA ARG A 137 16.77 -12.39 -5.36
C ARG A 137 18.09 -13.17 -5.28
N LYS A 138 18.32 -13.85 -4.15
CA LYS A 138 19.46 -14.78 -4.04
C LYS A 138 19.22 -15.95 -5.00
N SER A 139 20.29 -16.52 -5.55
CA SER A 139 20.17 -17.69 -6.44
C SER A 139 19.48 -18.84 -5.70
N ALA A 140 18.79 -19.70 -6.46
CA ALA A 140 18.11 -20.87 -5.88
C ALA A 140 19.08 -21.76 -5.09
N SER A 141 20.37 -21.81 -5.50
CA SER A 141 21.43 -22.50 -4.77
C SER A 141 21.57 -22.02 -3.33
N VAL A 142 21.60 -20.70 -3.09
CA VAL A 142 21.79 -20.14 -1.74
C VAL A 142 20.63 -20.52 -0.80
N PHE A 143 19.40 -20.65 -1.31
CA PHE A 143 18.28 -21.13 -0.50
C PHE A 143 18.38 -22.62 -0.19
N GLN A 144 18.83 -23.44 -1.16
CA GLN A 144 19.07 -24.86 -0.93
C GLN A 144 20.19 -25.06 0.08
N ASP A 145 21.27 -24.29 -0.01
CA ASP A 145 22.39 -24.34 0.92
C ASP A 145 21.92 -23.93 2.31
N THR A 146 21.19 -22.81 2.45
CA THR A 146 20.63 -22.38 3.75
C THR A 146 19.73 -23.46 4.38
N ARG A 147 18.89 -24.13 3.58
CA ARG A 147 18.05 -25.24 4.05
C ARG A 147 18.87 -26.43 4.51
N LYS A 148 19.90 -26.81 3.76
CA LYS A 148 20.81 -27.91 4.13
C LYS A 148 21.55 -27.59 5.42
N THR A 149 22.12 -26.39 5.55
CA THR A 149 22.81 -25.94 6.76
C THR A 149 21.89 -25.98 7.98
N PHE A 150 20.63 -25.53 7.84
CA PHE A 150 19.64 -25.63 8.91
C PHE A 150 19.28 -27.07 9.28
N ALA A 151 19.13 -27.94 8.28
CA ALA A 151 18.84 -29.36 8.51
C ALA A 151 20.01 -30.07 9.22
N GLU A 152 21.25 -29.75 8.86
CA GLU A 152 22.47 -30.28 9.51
C GLU A 152 22.59 -29.79 10.95
N PHE A 153 22.29 -28.51 11.23
CA PHE A 153 22.27 -27.96 12.59
C PHE A 153 21.35 -28.76 13.52
N PHE A 154 20.12 -29.07 13.09
CA PHE A 154 19.17 -29.83 13.91
C PHE A 154 19.54 -31.31 14.09
N LYS A 155 20.38 -31.87 13.22
CA LYS A 155 20.90 -33.23 13.38
C LYS A 155 22.06 -33.28 14.37
N ASN A 156 22.92 -32.26 14.38
CA ASN A 156 24.20 -32.29 15.09
C ASN A 156 24.15 -31.56 16.43
N GLU A 157 23.61 -30.34 16.46
CA GLU A 157 23.72 -29.43 17.62
C GLU A 157 22.35 -29.13 18.26
N GLY A 158 21.31 -28.94 17.45
CA GLY A 158 19.96 -28.58 17.89
C GLY A 158 19.05 -29.78 18.18
N LYS A 159 19.62 -30.97 18.39
CA LYS A 159 18.86 -32.21 18.57
C LYS A 159 18.11 -32.16 19.90
N ILE A 160 16.80 -32.32 19.86
CA ILE A 160 15.94 -32.24 21.03
C ILE A 160 15.62 -33.66 21.52
N SER A 161 15.58 -33.86 22.83
CA SER A 161 15.53 -35.19 23.46
C SER A 161 14.38 -36.10 23.00
N TRP A 162 13.27 -35.54 22.51
CA TRP A 162 12.12 -36.31 22.00
C TRP A 162 12.15 -36.60 20.50
N GLN A 163 13.15 -36.15 19.74
CA GLN A 163 13.20 -36.38 18.28
C GLN A 163 13.52 -37.84 17.89
N GLU A 164 14.14 -38.62 18.79
CA GLU A 164 14.45 -40.03 18.55
C GLU A 164 13.31 -40.98 18.95
N GLN A 165 12.23 -40.48 19.55
CA GLN A 165 11.12 -41.31 20.02
C GLN A 165 10.21 -41.84 18.90
N TYR A 166 10.40 -41.38 17.66
CA TYR A 166 9.55 -41.72 16.51
C TYR A 166 10.35 -42.03 15.23
N GLU A 167 11.66 -42.31 15.33
CA GLU A 167 12.39 -43.02 14.27
C GLU A 167 12.09 -44.52 14.34
#